data_AF-A0A7T5RHP4-F1
#
_entry.id   AF-A0A7T5RHP4-F1
#
_cell.length_a   1.000
_cell.length_b   1.000
_cell.length_c   1.000
_cell.angle_alpha   90.00
_cell.angle_beta   90.00
_cell.angle_gamma   90.00
#
_symmetry.space_group_name_H-M   'P 1'
#
loop_
_entity.id
_entity.type
_entity.pdbx_description
1 polymer ?
#
loop_
_entity_poly.entity_id
_entity_poly.type
_entity_poly.pdbx_seq_one_letter_code
_entity_poly.pdbx_strand_id
1 'polypeptide(L)'
;MNNQKGQVLLIVIMLLATVSTVVMSITFKSITETQTTKLEEEAQKALAAAEAGIEQMLGTGSTATVVLDSLPSLSGSGITGQTTIASVSVPAKFNSARVSQDQQYTFYLDDYYNGTFAGSPYIGNITLYYGDSVGCSLMALEISILTGVSPTYTLTRYIADTGDNLTSDTEERGLDISASPISINDGSLNIAYNCRTSPSITVPAQAKLMIIRAIGNGTRLGFDGSASLKTQGKIISSEAKTQAGVTRRVQLFQSYPQIPSDFFVTSF
;
A
#
# COMPACT_ATOMS: atom_id res chain seq x y z
N MET A 1 -77.88 22.79 28.76
CA MET A 1 -76.98 21.64 28.50
C MET A 1 -76.25 21.83 27.16
N ASN A 2 -75.37 22.85 27.01
CA ASN A 2 -74.78 23.19 25.69
C ASN A 2 -73.28 22.86 25.53
N ASN A 3 -72.59 22.41 26.58
CA ASN A 3 -71.12 22.28 26.55
C ASN A 3 -70.59 21.05 25.77
N GLN A 4 -71.46 20.10 25.39
CA GLN A 4 -71.03 18.89 24.67
C GLN A 4 -70.72 19.15 23.17
N LYS A 5 -71.36 20.13 22.52
CA LYS A 5 -71.10 20.42 21.10
C LYS A 5 -69.68 20.94 20.84
N GLY A 6 -69.11 21.71 21.77
CA GLY A 6 -67.72 22.17 21.70
C GLY A 6 -66.69 21.05 21.91
N GLN A 7 -66.99 20.09 22.81
CA GLN A 7 -66.12 18.94 23.05
C GLN A 7 -66.06 18.00 21.85
N VAL A 8 -67.18 17.73 21.17
CA VAL A 8 -67.21 16.90 19.96
C VAL A 8 -66.37 17.51 18.84
N LEU A 9 -66.43 18.82 18.62
CA LEU A 9 -65.60 19.51 17.63
C LEU A 9 -64.10 19.33 17.92
N LEU A 10 -63.71 19.47 19.20
CA LEU A 10 -62.32 19.34 19.64
C LEU A 10 -61.80 17.90 19.43
N ILE A 11 -62.62 16.88 19.74
CA ILE A 11 -62.30 15.46 19.49
C ILE A 11 -62.11 15.19 17.99
N VAL A 12 -62.98 15.72 17.13
CA VAL A 12 -62.86 15.56 15.66
C VAL A 12 -61.59 16.22 15.14
N ILE A 13 -61.25 17.43 15.59
CA ILE A 13 -60.02 18.12 15.19
C ILE A 13 -58.77 17.34 15.65
N MET A 14 -58.76 16.85 16.89
CA MET A 14 -57.67 16.02 17.43
C MET A 14 -57.47 14.75 16.60
N LEU A 15 -58.55 14.05 16.24
CA LEU A 15 -58.50 12.83 15.42
C LEU A 15 -58.04 13.11 13.98
N LEU A 16 -58.43 14.24 13.40
CA LEU A 16 -57.99 14.64 12.06
C LEU A 16 -56.50 15.03 12.07
N ALA A 17 -56.03 15.68 13.14
CA ALA A 17 -54.62 16.02 13.34
C ALA A 17 -53.72 14.78 13.57
N THR A 18 -54.17 13.77 14.31
CA THR A 18 -53.40 12.54 14.49
C THR A 18 -53.30 11.73 13.20
N VAL A 19 -54.40 11.60 12.43
CA VAL A 19 -54.39 10.93 11.12
C VAL A 19 -53.43 11.64 10.16
N SER A 20 -53.47 12.98 10.10
CA SER A 20 -52.55 13.78 9.27
C SER A 20 -51.08 13.56 9.66
N THR A 21 -50.78 13.59 10.97
CA THR A 21 -49.43 13.33 11.49
C THR A 21 -48.93 11.94 11.09
N VAL A 22 -49.76 10.89 11.22
CA VAL A 22 -49.39 9.51 10.85
C VAL A 22 -49.10 9.39 9.35
N VAL A 23 -49.95 9.96 8.48
CA VAL A 23 -49.73 9.96 7.02
C VAL A 23 -48.44 10.71 6.67
N MET A 24 -48.19 11.86 7.28
CA MET A 24 -46.96 12.63 7.07
C MET A 24 -45.72 11.86 7.55
N SER A 25 -45.77 11.19 8.71
CA SER A 25 -44.66 10.37 9.21
C SER A 25 -44.34 9.18 8.31
N ILE A 26 -45.35 8.46 7.82
CA ILE A 26 -45.16 7.34 6.88
C ILE A 26 -44.56 7.84 5.56
N THR A 27 -45.06 8.97 5.04
CA THR A 27 -44.57 9.57 3.80
C THR A 27 -43.13 10.04 3.93
N PHE A 28 -42.80 10.73 5.03
CA PHE A 28 -41.43 11.18 5.31
C PHE A 28 -40.47 10.00 5.42
N LYS A 29 -40.83 8.96 6.20
CA LYS A 29 -40.03 7.75 6.33
C LYS A 29 -39.79 7.07 4.97
N SER A 30 -40.83 6.89 4.16
CA SER A 30 -40.75 6.28 2.84
C SER A 30 -39.86 7.07 1.86
N ILE A 31 -39.97 8.40 1.86
CA ILE A 31 -39.08 9.27 1.07
C ILE A 31 -37.63 9.15 1.54
N THR A 32 -37.39 9.16 2.86
CA THR A 32 -36.03 8.99 3.42
C THR A 32 -35.43 7.65 3.06
N GLU A 33 -36.15 6.54 3.28
CA GLU A 33 -35.70 5.18 2.94
C GLU A 33 -35.39 5.06 1.43
N THR A 34 -36.26 5.60 0.57
CA THR A 34 -36.03 5.61 -0.89
C THR A 34 -34.79 6.43 -1.28
N GLN A 35 -34.55 7.57 -0.61
CA GLN A 35 -33.34 8.38 -0.86
C GLN A 35 -32.08 7.68 -0.38
N THR A 36 -32.09 7.06 0.81
CA THR A 36 -30.93 6.31 1.32
C THR A 36 -30.59 5.12 0.42
N THR A 37 -31.57 4.32 0.01
CA THR A 37 -31.34 3.18 -0.90
C THR A 37 -30.79 3.63 -2.24
N LYS A 38 -31.28 4.75 -2.81
CA LYS A 38 -30.70 5.31 -4.06
C LYS A 38 -29.25 5.76 -3.87
N LEU A 39 -28.92 6.40 -2.75
CA LEU A 39 -27.55 6.82 -2.47
C LEU A 39 -26.59 5.64 -2.25
N GLU A 40 -27.08 4.54 -1.66
CA GLU A 40 -26.34 3.28 -1.52
C GLU A 40 -26.11 2.60 -2.86
N GLU A 41 -27.13 2.51 -3.72
CA GLU A 41 -27.03 1.96 -5.08
C GLU A 41 -26.03 2.76 -5.94
N GLU A 42 -26.13 4.10 -5.93
CA GLU A 42 -25.21 4.99 -6.63
C GLU A 42 -23.77 4.90 -6.07
N ALA A 43 -23.62 4.70 -4.75
CA ALA A 43 -22.32 4.46 -4.14
C ALA A 43 -21.69 3.13 -4.56
N GLN A 44 -22.48 2.07 -4.72
CA GLN A 44 -22.02 0.78 -5.23
C GLN A 44 -21.62 0.86 -6.71
N LYS A 45 -22.41 1.55 -7.55
CA LYS A 45 -22.05 1.82 -8.96
C LYS A 45 -20.75 2.59 -9.09
N ALA A 46 -20.57 3.64 -8.28
CA ALA A 46 -19.32 4.41 -8.25
C ALA A 46 -18.12 3.54 -7.84
N LEU A 47 -18.28 2.66 -6.84
CA LEU A 47 -17.23 1.75 -6.42
C LEU A 47 -16.84 0.78 -7.55
N ALA A 48 -17.81 0.08 -8.14
CA ALA A 48 -17.58 -0.87 -9.23
C ALA A 48 -16.95 -0.22 -10.47
N ALA A 49 -17.33 1.02 -10.80
CA ALA A 49 -16.71 1.78 -11.87
C ALA A 49 -15.26 2.19 -11.56
N ALA A 50 -14.97 2.56 -10.31
CA ALA A 50 -13.61 2.85 -9.88
C ALA A 50 -12.72 1.60 -9.95
N GLU A 51 -13.22 0.44 -9.48
CA GLU A 51 -12.54 -0.87 -9.57
C GLU A 51 -12.29 -1.28 -11.03
N ALA A 52 -13.30 -1.16 -11.91
CA ALA A 52 -13.14 -1.44 -13.34
C ALA A 52 -12.07 -0.56 -14.02
N GLY A 53 -11.90 0.69 -13.56
CA GLY A 53 -10.81 1.56 -14.00
C GLY A 53 -9.42 1.06 -13.59
N ILE A 54 -9.28 0.51 -12.37
CA ILE A 54 -8.04 -0.13 -11.91
C ILE A 54 -7.74 -1.38 -12.73
N GLU A 55 -8.74 -2.24 -12.95
CA GLU A 55 -8.59 -3.47 -13.75
C GLU A 55 -8.18 -3.18 -15.20
N GLN A 56 -8.80 -2.20 -15.86
CA GLN A 56 -8.39 -1.81 -17.22
C GLN A 56 -6.95 -1.26 -17.24
N MET A 57 -6.56 -0.48 -16.23
CA MET A 57 -5.23 0.09 -16.13
C MET A 57 -4.16 -0.99 -15.87
N LEU A 58 -4.46 -1.98 -15.02
CA LEU A 58 -3.62 -3.15 -14.82
C LEU A 58 -3.51 -4.00 -16.09
N GLY A 59 -4.63 -4.31 -16.74
CA GLY A 59 -4.69 -5.14 -17.94
C GLY A 59 -4.04 -4.52 -19.18
N THR A 60 -4.00 -3.18 -19.28
CA THR A 60 -3.30 -2.46 -20.36
C THR A 60 -1.86 -2.10 -20.04
N GLY A 61 -1.45 -2.14 -18.76
CA GLY A 61 -0.11 -1.72 -18.31
C GLY A 61 0.22 -0.24 -18.56
N SER A 62 -0.78 0.57 -18.94
CA SER A 62 -0.57 1.94 -19.42
C SER A 62 -0.27 2.91 -18.29
N THR A 63 0.74 3.76 -18.47
CA THR A 63 1.04 4.88 -17.55
C THR A 63 0.19 6.13 -17.80
N ALA A 64 -0.68 6.12 -18.82
CA ALA A 64 -1.56 7.23 -19.13
C ALA A 64 -2.82 7.21 -18.24
N THR A 65 -3.36 8.40 -17.96
CA THR A 65 -4.67 8.56 -17.30
C THR A 65 -5.76 7.85 -18.11
N VAL A 66 -6.48 6.92 -17.47
CA VAL A 66 -7.65 6.26 -18.07
C VAL A 66 -8.89 7.05 -17.66
N VAL A 67 -9.65 7.56 -18.63
CA VAL A 67 -10.93 8.25 -18.37
C VAL A 67 -12.05 7.21 -18.33
N LEU A 68 -12.80 7.14 -17.23
CA LEU A 68 -13.79 6.08 -17.00
C LEU A 68 -14.93 6.07 -18.03
N ASP A 69 -15.36 7.25 -18.49
CA ASP A 69 -16.41 7.40 -19.52
C ASP A 69 -15.99 6.85 -20.90
N SER A 70 -14.69 6.71 -21.16
CA SER A 70 -14.17 6.12 -22.40
C SER A 70 -14.07 4.58 -22.38
N LEU A 71 -14.41 3.94 -21.25
CA LEU A 71 -14.36 2.49 -21.12
C LEU A 71 -15.62 1.85 -21.75
N PRO A 72 -15.52 0.82 -22.61
CA PRO A 72 -16.68 0.20 -23.27
C PRO A 72 -17.74 -0.38 -22.31
N SER A 73 -17.35 -0.70 -21.07
CA SER A 73 -18.24 -1.18 -20.00
C SER A 73 -18.98 -0.07 -19.24
N LEU A 74 -18.55 1.19 -19.40
CA LEU A 74 -19.08 2.37 -18.68
C LEU A 74 -19.57 3.48 -19.63
N SER A 75 -19.25 3.43 -20.92
CA SER A 75 -19.67 4.42 -21.91
C SER A 75 -21.19 4.59 -21.94
N GLY A 76 -21.67 5.80 -21.68
CA GLY A 76 -23.10 6.10 -21.61
C GLY A 76 -23.79 5.74 -20.28
N SER A 77 -23.07 5.19 -19.30
CA SER A 77 -23.60 4.97 -17.94
C SER A 77 -23.80 6.27 -17.15
N GLY A 78 -23.22 7.38 -17.62
CA GLY A 78 -23.21 8.65 -16.90
C GLY A 78 -22.22 8.71 -15.72
N ILE A 79 -21.40 7.67 -15.54
CA ILE A 79 -20.32 7.67 -14.55
C ILE A 79 -19.09 8.34 -15.17
N THR A 80 -18.62 9.39 -14.51
CA THR A 80 -17.45 10.18 -14.92
C THR A 80 -16.31 9.97 -13.93
N GLY A 81 -15.08 10.24 -14.35
CA GLY A 81 -13.91 10.12 -13.47
C GLY A 81 -12.69 9.63 -14.21
N GLN A 82 -11.62 9.36 -13.45
CA GLN A 82 -10.34 8.96 -14.00
C GLN A 82 -9.56 8.04 -13.08
N THR A 83 -8.79 7.14 -13.68
CA THR A 83 -7.75 6.34 -13.02
C THR A 83 -6.39 6.91 -13.39
N THR A 84 -5.53 7.12 -12.40
CA THR A 84 -4.17 7.64 -12.56
C THR A 84 -3.15 6.72 -11.87
N ILE A 85 -1.95 6.64 -12.45
CA ILE A 85 -0.78 6.02 -11.80
C ILE A 85 0.07 7.12 -11.19
N ALA A 86 0.27 7.04 -9.87
CA ALA A 86 1.36 7.73 -9.20
C ALA A 86 2.47 6.71 -8.92
N SER A 87 3.63 6.88 -9.57
CA SER A 87 4.87 6.29 -9.05
C SER A 87 5.14 6.92 -7.68
N VAL A 88 5.16 6.11 -6.62
CA VAL A 88 5.39 6.63 -5.27
C VAL A 88 6.83 7.10 -5.20
N SER A 89 7.04 8.42 -5.17
CA SER A 89 8.34 8.99 -4.83
C SER A 89 8.67 8.57 -3.41
N VAL A 90 9.50 7.55 -3.27
CA VAL A 90 9.94 7.08 -1.96
C VAL A 90 10.86 8.17 -1.38
N PRO A 91 10.65 8.61 -0.12
CA PRO A 91 11.60 9.48 0.55
C PRO A 91 12.99 8.85 0.66
N ALA A 92 13.92 9.51 1.35
CA ALA A 92 15.14 8.84 1.80
C ALA A 92 14.85 7.61 2.70
N LYS A 93 13.63 7.51 3.25
CA LYS A 93 13.20 6.48 4.19
C LYS A 93 12.04 5.64 3.64
N PHE A 94 12.06 4.34 3.92
CA PHE A 94 11.03 3.38 3.51
C PHE A 94 10.86 2.26 4.54
N ASN A 95 9.63 1.87 4.87
CA ASN A 95 9.34 0.67 5.65
C ASN A 95 8.73 -0.42 4.77
N SER A 96 9.26 -1.65 4.84
CA SER A 96 8.71 -2.79 4.13
C SER A 96 7.45 -3.37 4.79
N ALA A 97 6.76 -4.25 4.05
CA ALA A 97 5.91 -5.27 4.66
C ALA A 97 6.72 -6.16 5.61
N ARG A 98 6.07 -6.83 6.57
CA ARG A 98 6.75 -7.76 7.48
C ARG A 98 7.21 -8.99 6.67
N VAL A 99 8.50 -9.28 6.73
CA VAL A 99 9.11 -10.49 6.16
C VAL A 99 8.96 -11.59 7.21
N SER A 100 8.44 -12.77 6.84
CA SER A 100 8.41 -13.91 7.76
C SER A 100 9.81 -14.48 7.96
N GLN A 101 9.98 -15.32 8.99
CA GLN A 101 11.23 -16.05 9.21
C GLN A 101 11.63 -16.84 7.94
N ASP A 102 12.92 -16.80 7.62
CA ASP A 102 13.62 -17.47 6.52
C ASP A 102 13.17 -17.07 5.10
N GLN A 103 12.22 -16.13 4.99
CA GLN A 103 11.80 -15.49 3.75
C GLN A 103 12.70 -14.32 3.37
N GLN A 104 12.58 -13.89 2.11
CA GLN A 104 13.33 -12.77 1.55
C GLN A 104 12.42 -11.65 1.04
N TYR A 105 13.00 -10.45 0.98
CA TYR A 105 12.41 -9.25 0.42
C TYR A 105 13.33 -8.69 -0.67
N THR A 106 12.75 -8.37 -1.83
CA THR A 106 13.46 -7.79 -2.97
C THR A 106 13.24 -6.28 -3.00
N PHE A 107 14.29 -5.53 -2.67
CA PHE A 107 14.34 -4.07 -2.77
C PHE A 107 15.02 -3.67 -4.09
N TYR A 108 14.39 -2.77 -4.82
CA TYR A 108 14.84 -2.31 -6.12
C TYR A 108 15.81 -1.14 -5.97
N LEU A 109 16.99 -1.26 -6.57
CA LEU A 109 18.03 -0.23 -6.56
C LEU A 109 18.13 0.53 -7.88
N ASP A 110 17.35 0.16 -8.88
CA ASP A 110 17.26 0.83 -10.19
C ASP A 110 15.78 0.98 -10.59
N ASP A 111 15.46 1.92 -11.48
CA ASP A 111 14.07 2.13 -11.91
C ASP A 111 13.62 0.95 -12.78
N TYR A 112 12.63 0.22 -12.27
CA TYR A 112 12.09 -0.97 -12.91
C TYR A 112 10.82 -0.64 -13.69
N TYR A 113 10.88 -0.88 -15.00
CA TYR A 113 9.78 -0.61 -15.91
C TYR A 113 9.58 -1.79 -16.88
N ASN A 114 8.36 -2.33 -16.92
CA ASN A 114 7.92 -3.35 -17.87
C ASN A 114 8.89 -4.54 -18.04
N GLY A 115 9.36 -5.12 -16.94
CA GLY A 115 10.29 -6.25 -16.97
C GLY A 115 11.77 -5.88 -17.14
N THR A 116 12.11 -4.59 -17.26
CA THR A 116 13.47 -4.12 -17.56
C THR A 116 13.98 -3.11 -16.54
N PHE A 117 15.30 -3.12 -16.32
CA PHE A 117 16.00 -2.08 -15.58
C PHE A 117 16.51 -1.03 -16.57
N ALA A 118 15.78 0.07 -16.70
CA ALA A 118 16.03 1.13 -17.69
C ALA A 118 16.36 2.48 -17.04
N GLY A 119 16.48 2.52 -15.70
CA GLY A 119 16.75 3.71 -14.93
C GLY A 119 18.23 4.07 -14.81
N SER A 120 18.46 5.07 -13.96
CA SER A 120 19.77 5.32 -13.37
C SER A 120 19.80 4.63 -12.00
N PRO A 121 20.79 3.78 -11.68
CA PRO A 121 20.85 3.09 -10.39
C PRO A 121 20.97 4.09 -9.23
N TYR A 122 20.50 3.69 -8.06
CA TYR A 122 20.75 4.39 -6.80
C TYR A 122 22.24 4.40 -6.51
N ILE A 123 22.77 5.59 -6.21
CA ILE A 123 24.17 5.80 -5.84
C ILE A 123 24.18 6.46 -4.46
N GLY A 124 24.82 5.80 -3.50
CA GLY A 124 24.90 6.27 -2.12
C GLY A 124 25.00 5.11 -1.14
N ASN A 125 24.81 5.42 0.13
CA ASN A 125 24.77 4.44 1.20
C ASN A 125 23.32 4.14 1.57
N ILE A 126 23.04 2.91 2.02
CA ILE A 126 21.76 2.50 2.61
C ILE A 126 22.04 1.91 3.99
N THR A 127 21.34 2.39 5.00
CA THR A 127 21.31 1.75 6.32
C THR A 127 20.04 0.93 6.42
N LEU A 128 20.17 -0.36 6.75
CA LEU A 128 19.03 -1.24 7.01
C LEU A 128 18.74 -1.28 8.50
N TYR A 129 17.45 -1.24 8.84
CA TYR A 129 16.91 -1.29 10.18
C TYR A 129 15.97 -2.47 10.33
N TYR A 130 16.02 -3.14 11.47
CA TYR A 130 15.27 -4.37 11.70
C TYR A 130 15.08 -4.65 13.19
N GLY A 131 14.35 -5.72 13.51
CA GLY A 131 13.94 -6.02 14.88
C GLY A 131 12.80 -5.11 15.34
N ASP A 132 11.71 -5.03 14.57
CA ASP A 132 10.54 -4.18 14.90
C ASP A 132 9.75 -4.65 16.13
N SER A 133 9.89 -5.94 16.48
CA SER A 133 9.29 -6.51 17.70
C SER A 133 10.19 -7.53 18.40
N VAL A 134 11.49 -7.53 18.12
CA VAL A 134 12.46 -8.54 18.59
C VAL A 134 13.84 -7.91 18.79
N GLY A 135 14.64 -8.49 19.69
CA GLY A 135 16.03 -8.05 19.93
C GLY A 135 17.01 -8.53 18.86
N CYS A 136 18.12 -7.82 18.70
CA CYS A 136 19.10 -8.02 17.62
C CYS A 136 19.87 -9.35 17.68
N SER A 137 19.90 -10.00 18.84
CA SER A 137 20.54 -11.31 19.03
C SER A 137 19.69 -12.48 18.54
N LEU A 138 18.40 -12.30 18.26
CA LEU A 138 17.48 -13.39 17.89
C LEU A 138 17.18 -13.47 16.38
N MET A 139 17.90 -12.72 15.57
CA MET A 139 17.82 -12.79 14.11
C MET A 139 19.12 -12.35 13.46
N ALA A 140 19.26 -12.71 12.19
CA ALA A 140 20.33 -12.29 11.31
C ALA A 140 19.79 -11.88 9.93
N LEU A 141 20.53 -11.06 9.19
CA LEU A 141 20.19 -10.69 7.82
C LEU A 141 21.28 -11.18 6.84
N GLU A 142 20.85 -11.95 5.84
CA GLU A 142 21.65 -12.20 4.63
C GLU A 142 21.23 -11.18 3.56
N ILE A 143 22.18 -10.38 3.09
CA ILE A 143 21.92 -9.28 2.14
C ILE A 143 22.74 -9.54 0.87
N SER A 144 22.05 -9.81 -0.24
CA SER A 144 22.63 -10.07 -1.55
C SER A 144 22.35 -8.90 -2.50
N ILE A 145 23.38 -8.22 -2.99
CA ILE A 145 23.26 -7.13 -3.97
C ILE A 145 23.63 -7.65 -5.36
N LEU A 146 22.70 -7.52 -6.30
CA LEU A 146 22.91 -7.83 -7.72
C LEU A 146 23.37 -6.57 -8.46
N THR A 147 24.53 -6.66 -9.11
CA THR A 147 25.20 -5.56 -9.80
C THR A 147 25.54 -5.95 -11.24
N GLY A 148 25.64 -4.96 -12.13
CA GLY A 148 26.16 -5.13 -13.49
C GLY A 148 25.16 -4.82 -14.61
N VAL A 149 25.54 -5.23 -15.81
CA VAL A 149 24.85 -4.95 -17.08
C VAL A 149 24.79 -6.22 -17.92
N SER A 150 23.66 -6.44 -18.61
CA SER A 150 23.47 -7.63 -19.44
C SER A 150 24.61 -7.80 -20.46
N PRO A 151 25.22 -8.99 -20.59
CA PRO A 151 24.85 -10.27 -19.95
C PRO A 151 25.56 -10.57 -18.62
N THR A 152 26.51 -9.73 -18.18
CA THR A 152 27.37 -9.99 -17.02
C THR A 152 26.82 -9.39 -15.73
N TYR A 153 26.38 -10.25 -14.82
CA TYR A 153 25.92 -9.87 -13.48
C TYR A 153 26.79 -10.46 -12.39
N THR A 154 27.03 -9.68 -11.34
CA THR A 154 27.80 -10.06 -10.15
C THR A 154 26.94 -9.94 -8.89
N LEU A 155 27.01 -10.94 -8.02
CA LEU A 155 26.29 -10.99 -6.75
C LEU A 155 27.27 -10.80 -5.59
N THR A 156 27.12 -9.71 -4.85
CA THR A 156 27.90 -9.47 -3.62
C THR A 156 27.02 -9.80 -2.41
N ARG A 157 27.53 -10.60 -1.47
CA ARG A 157 26.82 -10.98 -0.25
C ARG A 157 27.41 -10.29 0.97
N TYR A 158 26.54 -9.92 1.90
CA TYR A 158 26.86 -9.40 3.22
C TYR A 158 26.02 -10.15 4.26
N ILE A 159 26.61 -10.42 5.42
CA ILE A 159 25.92 -11.01 6.56
C ILE A 159 25.98 -10.00 7.69
N ALA A 160 24.83 -9.67 8.26
CA ALA A 160 24.70 -8.92 9.50
C ALA A 160 24.15 -9.86 10.58
N ASP A 161 24.89 -10.03 11.69
CA ASP A 161 24.55 -10.86 12.86
C ASP A 161 23.22 -10.51 13.63
N THR A 162 23.09 -10.57 14.97
CA THR A 162 24.07 -10.23 16.04
C THR A 162 24.21 -11.26 17.18
N GLY A 163 23.58 -12.42 17.04
CA GLY A 163 23.57 -13.47 18.08
C GLY A 163 24.55 -14.61 17.84
N ASP A 164 25.39 -14.50 16.81
CA ASP A 164 26.19 -15.58 16.23
C ASP A 164 25.28 -16.74 15.74
N ASN A 165 24.12 -16.39 15.18
CA ASN A 165 23.08 -17.31 14.72
C ASN A 165 23.45 -18.00 13.39
N LEU A 166 24.25 -17.33 12.56
CA LEU A 166 24.76 -17.84 11.27
C LEU A 166 26.26 -18.15 11.32
N THR A 167 27.04 -17.23 11.89
CA THR A 167 28.49 -17.39 12.04
C THR A 167 28.97 -16.70 13.31
N SER A 168 29.89 -17.35 14.01
CA SER A 168 30.65 -16.79 15.12
C SER A 168 31.92 -16.08 14.67
N ASP A 169 32.26 -16.12 13.37
CA ASP A 169 33.42 -15.44 12.83
C ASP A 169 33.06 -13.99 12.46
N THR A 170 33.77 -13.05 13.08
CA THR A 170 33.62 -11.62 12.80
C THR A 170 34.17 -11.20 11.44
N GLU A 171 35.05 -11.99 10.81
CA GLU A 171 35.56 -11.69 9.46
C GLU A 171 34.59 -12.13 8.35
N GLU A 172 33.74 -13.15 8.60
CA GLU A 172 32.65 -13.54 7.68
C GLU A 172 31.45 -12.58 7.74
N ARG A 173 31.31 -11.83 8.85
CA ARG A 173 30.31 -10.79 9.03
C ARG A 173 30.69 -9.55 8.24
N GLY A 174 30.26 -9.51 6.98
CA GLY A 174 30.44 -8.35 6.09
C GLY A 174 29.82 -7.04 6.59
N LEU A 175 29.01 -7.05 7.67
CA LEU A 175 28.46 -5.89 8.37
C LEU A 175 28.39 -6.14 9.89
N ASP A 176 28.86 -5.20 10.70
CA ASP A 176 28.53 -5.13 12.13
C ASP A 176 27.10 -4.61 12.33
N ILE A 177 26.62 -4.66 13.56
CA ILE A 177 25.29 -4.18 13.95
C ILE A 177 25.36 -3.26 15.16
N SER A 178 24.65 -2.15 15.04
CA SER A 178 24.43 -1.20 16.13
C SER A 178 23.03 -1.44 16.71
N ALA A 179 22.97 -2.00 17.92
CA ALA A 179 21.73 -2.09 18.68
C ALA A 179 21.40 -0.70 19.27
N SER A 180 20.53 0.04 18.60
CA SER A 180 20.12 1.39 19.00
C SER A 180 18.69 1.65 18.53
N PRO A 181 17.71 1.76 19.47
CA PRO A 181 16.31 1.99 19.13
C PRO A 181 16.13 3.28 18.33
N ILE A 182 15.53 3.16 17.15
CA ILE A 182 15.32 4.27 16.22
C ILE A 182 14.02 4.06 15.44
N SER A 183 13.29 5.15 15.23
CA SER A 183 12.04 5.11 14.46
C SER A 183 12.25 5.63 13.03
N ILE A 184 11.87 4.83 12.04
CA ILE A 184 11.88 5.21 10.63
C ILE A 184 10.48 5.66 10.24
N ASN A 185 10.38 6.96 9.91
CA ASN A 185 9.19 7.57 9.34
C ASN A 185 9.36 7.69 7.82
N ASP A 186 8.50 7.03 7.06
CA ASP A 186 8.48 7.05 5.58
C ASP A 186 7.40 8.00 5.01
N GLY A 187 6.82 8.86 5.86
CA GLY A 187 5.68 9.73 5.55
C GLY A 187 4.31 9.07 5.73
N SER A 188 4.22 7.74 5.80
CA SER A 188 2.96 6.99 5.96
C SER A 188 2.91 6.20 7.28
N LEU A 189 4.02 5.60 7.68
CA LEU A 189 4.19 4.80 8.88
C LEU A 189 5.43 5.28 9.66
N ASN A 190 5.37 5.17 10.98
CA ASN A 190 6.49 5.41 11.88
C ASN A 190 6.74 4.13 12.69
N ILE A 191 7.80 3.41 12.35
CA ILE A 191 8.09 2.08 12.93
C ILE A 191 9.40 2.15 13.70
N ALA A 192 9.39 1.70 14.96
CA ALA A 192 10.58 1.57 15.78
C ALA A 192 11.31 0.26 15.48
N TYR A 193 12.63 0.34 15.35
CA TYR A 193 13.53 -0.79 15.12
C TYR A 193 14.61 -0.79 16.19
N ASN A 194 14.99 -1.98 16.68
CA ASN A 194 16.02 -2.12 17.70
C ASN A 194 17.45 -2.15 17.13
N CYS A 195 17.58 -2.46 15.84
CA CYS A 195 18.83 -2.89 15.22
C CYS A 195 19.08 -2.13 13.91
N ARG A 196 20.34 -1.86 13.60
CA ARG A 196 20.76 -1.35 12.28
C ARG A 196 22.11 -1.89 11.84
N THR A 197 22.31 -2.02 10.54
CA THR A 197 23.62 -2.32 9.93
C THR A 197 24.62 -1.20 10.17
N SER A 198 25.87 -1.54 10.48
CA SER A 198 26.99 -0.62 10.68
C SER A 198 28.27 -1.25 10.10
N PRO A 199 29.04 -0.59 9.22
CA PRO A 199 28.74 0.67 8.56
C PRO A 199 27.46 0.59 7.69
N SER A 200 26.98 1.73 7.20
CA SER A 200 25.96 1.76 6.16
C SER A 200 26.48 1.06 4.90
N ILE A 201 25.60 0.35 4.22
CA ILE A 201 25.92 -0.43 3.02
C ILE A 201 26.16 0.53 1.85
N THR A 202 27.40 0.63 1.37
CA THR A 202 27.72 1.38 0.15
C THR A 202 27.18 0.62 -1.06
N VAL A 203 26.22 1.21 -1.77
CA VAL A 203 25.62 0.58 -2.96
C VAL A 203 26.60 0.70 -4.13
N PRO A 204 27.03 -0.42 -4.75
CA PRO A 204 27.97 -0.37 -5.88
C PRO A 204 27.36 0.32 -7.11
N ALA A 205 28.22 0.85 -7.97
CA ALA A 205 27.78 1.32 -9.29
C ALA A 205 27.09 0.19 -10.06
N GLN A 206 26.03 0.53 -10.81
CA GLN A 206 25.22 -0.43 -11.58
C GLN A 206 24.49 -1.49 -10.73
N ALA A 207 24.25 -1.23 -9.43
CA ALA A 207 23.37 -2.07 -8.63
C ALA A 207 21.91 -2.03 -9.17
N LYS A 208 21.28 -3.20 -9.24
CA LYS A 208 19.92 -3.38 -9.79
C LYS A 208 18.92 -3.76 -8.71
N LEU A 209 19.29 -4.72 -7.86
CA LEU A 209 18.47 -5.28 -6.80
C LEU A 209 19.29 -5.50 -5.53
N MET A 210 18.63 -5.38 -4.39
CA MET A 210 19.09 -5.86 -3.09
C MET A 210 18.05 -6.87 -2.59
N ILE A 211 18.49 -8.09 -2.30
CA ILE A 211 17.66 -9.16 -1.75
C ILE A 211 18.07 -9.33 -0.30
N ILE A 212 17.15 -9.14 0.63
CA ILE A 212 17.38 -9.25 2.07
C ILE A 212 16.58 -10.44 2.59
N ARG A 213 17.26 -11.43 3.17
CA ARG A 213 16.64 -12.57 3.83
C ARG A 213 16.72 -12.42 5.33
N ALA A 214 15.59 -12.57 6.03
CA ALA A 214 15.52 -12.50 7.48
C ALA A 214 15.61 -13.91 8.07
N ILE A 215 16.68 -14.20 8.82
CA ILE A 215 16.98 -15.53 9.35
C ILE A 215 16.74 -15.55 10.86
N GLY A 216 16.15 -16.65 11.37
CA GLY A 216 15.87 -16.86 12.80
C GLY A 216 14.58 -16.23 13.31
N ASN A 217 14.18 -15.04 12.85
CA ASN A 217 12.85 -14.48 13.16
C ASN A 217 12.34 -13.52 12.07
N GLY A 218 11.01 -13.38 11.97
CA GLY A 218 10.35 -12.50 10.99
C GLY A 218 10.24 -11.05 11.47
N THR A 219 10.73 -10.11 10.67
CA THR A 219 10.82 -8.68 10.99
C THR A 219 10.33 -7.82 9.84
N ARG A 220 9.96 -6.56 10.12
CA ARG A 220 9.94 -5.51 9.08
C ARG A 220 11.37 -5.04 8.80
N LEU A 221 11.60 -4.51 7.60
CA LEU A 221 12.84 -3.88 7.18
C LEU A 221 12.60 -2.37 6.98
N GLY A 222 13.31 -1.55 7.74
CA GLY A 222 13.41 -0.12 7.50
C GLY A 222 14.64 0.17 6.63
N PHE A 223 14.52 1.09 5.69
CA PHE A 223 15.61 1.54 4.82
C PHE A 223 15.80 3.04 5.04
N ASP A 224 17.04 3.50 5.22
CA ASP A 224 17.42 4.92 5.25
C ASP A 224 18.60 5.14 4.28
N GLY A 225 18.32 5.79 3.16
CA GLY A 225 19.28 6.13 2.12
C GLY A 225 19.90 7.50 2.35
N SER A 226 21.17 7.66 1.96
CA SER A 226 21.82 8.98 1.86
C SER A 226 21.20 9.91 0.81
N ALA A 227 20.33 9.38 -0.06
CA ALA A 227 19.53 10.11 -1.04
C ALA A 227 18.12 9.50 -1.15
N SER A 228 17.22 10.12 -1.91
CA SER A 228 15.90 9.55 -2.20
C SER A 228 16.02 8.14 -2.76
N LEU A 229 15.31 7.20 -2.13
CA LEU A 229 15.32 5.80 -2.54
C LEU A 229 14.55 5.62 -3.85
N LYS A 230 14.84 4.52 -4.55
CA LYS A 230 14.12 4.15 -5.77
C LYS A 230 12.70 3.70 -5.47
N THR A 231 11.81 3.88 -6.44
CA THR A 231 10.41 3.49 -6.29
C THR A 231 10.29 1.98 -6.11
N GLN A 232 9.57 1.51 -5.10
CA GLN A 232 9.40 0.07 -4.80
C GLN A 232 8.08 -0.51 -5.35
N GLY A 233 7.33 0.30 -6.11
CA GLY A 233 5.99 0.00 -6.55
C GLY A 233 5.29 1.23 -7.13
N LYS A 234 4.00 1.07 -7.43
CA LYS A 234 3.11 2.11 -7.97
C LYS A 234 1.84 2.17 -7.14
N ILE A 235 1.28 3.36 -6.93
CA ILE A 235 -0.10 3.52 -6.47
C ILE A 235 -0.95 3.79 -7.70
N ILE A 236 -1.96 2.94 -7.89
CA ILE A 236 -3.03 3.13 -8.86
C ILE A 236 -4.20 3.72 -8.09
N SER A 237 -4.66 4.90 -8.48
CA SER A 237 -5.77 5.61 -7.84
C SER A 237 -6.89 5.81 -8.85
N SER A 238 -8.09 5.31 -8.55
CA SER A 238 -9.27 5.45 -9.40
C SER A 238 -10.34 6.23 -8.67
N GLU A 239 -10.84 7.31 -9.28
CA GLU A 239 -11.95 8.10 -8.76
C GLU A 239 -13.11 8.09 -9.76
N ALA A 240 -14.28 7.68 -9.29
CA ALA A 240 -15.51 7.60 -10.07
C ALA A 240 -16.61 8.42 -9.41
N LYS A 241 -17.43 9.08 -10.23
CA LYS A 241 -18.50 9.98 -9.82
C LYS A 241 -19.75 9.75 -10.67
N THR A 242 -20.88 9.47 -10.03
CA THR A 242 -22.17 9.27 -10.72
C THR A 242 -22.88 10.59 -11.03
N GLN A 243 -23.91 10.54 -11.87
CA GLN A 243 -24.78 11.68 -12.16
C GLN A 243 -25.45 12.27 -10.90
N ALA A 244 -25.72 11.45 -9.88
CA ALA A 244 -26.25 11.90 -8.59
C ALA A 244 -25.22 12.67 -7.73
N GLY A 245 -23.97 12.80 -8.20
CA GLY A 245 -22.89 13.49 -7.49
C GLY A 245 -22.17 12.63 -6.46
N VAL A 246 -22.48 11.34 -6.36
CA VAL A 246 -21.80 10.40 -5.45
C VAL A 246 -20.42 10.07 -6.02
N THR A 247 -19.37 10.44 -5.28
CA THR A 247 -17.97 10.14 -5.63
C THR A 247 -17.42 9.00 -4.75
N ARG A 248 -16.70 8.06 -5.36
CA ARG A 248 -15.91 7.03 -4.67
C ARG A 248 -14.48 7.01 -5.24
N ARG A 249 -13.51 6.79 -4.36
CA ARG A 249 -12.10 6.64 -4.72
C ARG A 249 -11.53 5.34 -4.17
N VAL A 250 -10.90 4.55 -5.02
CA VAL A 250 -10.20 3.30 -4.69
C VAL A 250 -8.71 3.51 -4.95
N GLN A 251 -7.86 2.96 -4.09
CA GLN A 251 -6.40 3.04 -4.25
C GLN A 251 -5.79 1.66 -4.02
N LEU A 252 -4.98 1.22 -4.98
CA LEU A 252 -4.24 -0.03 -4.94
C LEU A 252 -2.74 0.27 -4.96
N PHE A 253 -2.01 -0.21 -3.96
CA PHE A 253 -0.55 -0.26 -4.03
C PHE A 253 -0.11 -1.58 -4.67
N GLN A 254 0.62 -1.50 -5.77
CA GLN A 254 1.25 -2.64 -6.42
C GLN A 254 2.76 -2.54 -6.21
N SER A 255 3.32 -3.42 -5.36
CA SER A 255 4.77 -3.58 -5.25
C SER A 255 5.36 -4.14 -6.54
N TYR A 256 6.63 -3.85 -6.80
CA TYR A 256 7.36 -4.56 -7.85
C TYR A 256 7.53 -6.05 -7.53
N PRO A 257 7.71 -6.93 -8.55
CA PRO A 257 7.80 -8.37 -8.37
C PRO A 257 8.80 -8.77 -7.29
N GLN A 258 8.38 -9.64 -6.39
CA GLN A 258 9.25 -10.19 -5.37
C GLN A 258 9.80 -11.52 -5.89
N ILE A 259 11.12 -11.70 -5.85
CA ILE A 259 11.72 -12.98 -6.26
C ILE A 259 11.48 -13.98 -5.13
N PRO A 260 10.96 -15.20 -5.39
CA PRO A 260 10.82 -16.23 -4.37
C PRO A 260 12.17 -16.66 -3.77
N SER A 261 12.19 -17.05 -2.50
CA SER A 261 13.36 -17.61 -1.81
C SER A 261 13.98 -18.80 -2.54
N ASP A 262 13.13 -19.63 -3.13
CA ASP A 262 13.48 -20.94 -3.67
C ASP A 262 14.43 -20.84 -4.88
N PHE A 263 14.54 -19.66 -5.51
CA PHE A 263 15.51 -19.39 -6.58
C PHE A 263 16.96 -19.28 -6.09
N PHE A 264 17.19 -19.05 -4.80
CA PHE A 264 18.54 -18.85 -4.22
C PHE A 264 18.91 -19.88 -3.15
N VAL A 265 17.95 -20.71 -2.70
CA VAL A 265 18.23 -21.85 -1.82
C VAL A 265 18.73 -23.02 -2.67
N THR A 266 20.05 -23.10 -2.83
CA THR A 266 20.70 -24.35 -3.21
C THR A 266 20.56 -25.34 -2.05
N SER A 267 19.64 -26.30 -2.17
CA SER A 267 19.66 -27.48 -1.30
C SER A 267 20.93 -28.28 -1.60
N PHE A 268 21.82 -28.38 -0.61
CA PHE A 268 22.95 -29.29 -0.57
C PHE A 268 22.61 -30.49 0.33
#